data_AF-A0A2W0HC57-F1
#
_entry.id   AF-A0A2W0HC57-F1
#
_cell.length_a   1.000
_cell.length_b   1.000
_cell.length_c   1.000
_cell.angle_alpha   90.00
_cell.angle_beta   90.00
_cell.angle_gamma   90.00
#
_symmetry.space_group_name_H-M   'P 1'
#
loop_
_entity.id
_entity.type
_entity.pdbx_description
1 polymer ?
#
loop_
_entity_poly.entity_id
_entity_poly.type
_entity_poly.pdbx_seq_one_letter_code
_entity_poly.pdbx_strand_id
1 'polypeptide(L)'
;MANQELIVNSGSRNLWKELTSSIETCNRFYISVAFINYSGLQLILDSLKIAANKGVTGQVITSTYLNFTEPKAVEKLTTFPGVDVRVFLTEQQNTGFHTKAYIFEYGDHFKVIIGSSNVTQSALKSNVEWNVQIISKQDDAI
;
A
#
# COMPACT_ATOMS: atom_id res chain seq x y z
N MET A 1 -20.51 -7.05 -11.97
CA MET A 1 -19.40 -8.02 -11.92
C MET A 1 -18.17 -7.29 -11.40
N ALA A 2 -17.47 -7.85 -10.41
CA ALA A 2 -16.21 -7.29 -9.93
C ALA A 2 -15.18 -7.35 -11.06
N ASN A 3 -14.57 -6.23 -11.42
CA ASN A 3 -13.45 -6.23 -12.36
C ASN A 3 -12.21 -6.76 -11.64
N GLN A 4 -11.60 -7.82 -12.18
CA GLN A 4 -10.44 -8.50 -11.59
C GLN A 4 -9.28 -8.49 -12.57
N GLU A 5 -8.11 -8.04 -12.12
CA GLU A 5 -6.95 -7.89 -12.98
C GLU A 5 -5.68 -8.38 -12.29
N LEU A 6 -4.83 -9.10 -13.02
CA LEU A 6 -3.50 -9.48 -12.57
C LEU A 6 -2.52 -8.33 -12.83
N ILE A 7 -1.81 -7.91 -11.79
CA ILE A 7 -0.73 -6.93 -11.84
C ILE A 7 0.59 -7.65 -11.59
N VAL A 8 1.43 -7.66 -12.62
CA VAL A 8 2.82 -8.13 -12.58
C VAL A 8 3.76 -7.01 -12.97
N ASN A 9 5.04 -7.13 -12.67
CA ASN A 9 6.05 -6.19 -13.17
C ASN A 9 6.32 -6.44 -14.66
N SER A 10 5.60 -5.70 -15.51
CA SER A 10 5.75 -5.69 -16.97
C SER A 10 6.07 -4.27 -17.47
N GLY A 11 6.65 -4.12 -18.65
CA GLY A 11 7.04 -2.80 -19.18
C GLY A 11 5.90 -1.78 -19.23
N SER A 12 4.66 -2.23 -19.48
CA SER A 12 3.47 -1.38 -19.55
C SER A 12 2.82 -1.13 -18.18
N ARG A 13 2.83 -2.11 -17.27
CA ARG A 13 2.10 -2.07 -15.99
C ARG A 13 2.91 -2.69 -14.86
N ASN A 14 2.89 -2.08 -13.68
CA ASN A 14 3.46 -2.62 -12.43
C ASN A 14 2.71 -2.08 -11.22
N LEU A 15 2.96 -2.66 -10.05
CA LEU A 15 2.27 -2.26 -8.82
C LEU A 15 2.59 -0.81 -8.43
N TRP A 16 3.83 -0.33 -8.66
CA TRP A 16 4.16 1.07 -8.41
C TRP A 16 3.19 2.05 -9.09
N LYS A 17 2.94 1.88 -10.39
CA LYS A 17 2.02 2.74 -11.14
C LYS A 17 0.60 2.70 -10.56
N GLU A 18 0.12 1.51 -10.17
CA GLU A 18 -1.20 1.34 -9.57
C GLU A 18 -1.31 1.98 -8.19
N LEU A 19 -0.28 1.87 -7.34
CA LEU A 19 -0.23 2.53 -6.04
C LEU A 19 -0.21 4.05 -6.21
N THR A 20 0.66 4.58 -7.05
CA THR A 20 0.77 6.02 -7.33
C THR A 20 -0.57 6.59 -7.79
N SER A 21 -1.17 6.01 -8.83
CA SER A 21 -2.46 6.48 -9.33
C SER A 21 -3.54 6.39 -8.26
N SER A 22 -3.62 5.28 -7.52
CA SER A 22 -4.71 5.05 -6.57
C SER A 22 -4.58 5.95 -5.33
N ILE A 23 -3.37 6.16 -4.81
CA ILE A 23 -3.10 7.09 -3.70
C ILE A 23 -3.53 8.51 -4.07
N GLU A 24 -3.25 8.96 -5.30
CA GLU A 24 -3.53 10.33 -5.74
C GLU A 24 -5.01 10.63 -5.98
N THR A 25 -5.84 9.58 -6.20
CA THR A 25 -7.24 9.73 -6.61
C THR A 25 -8.26 9.20 -5.61
N CYS A 26 -7.85 8.39 -4.63
CA CYS A 26 -8.76 7.86 -3.61
C CYS A 26 -9.18 8.93 -2.59
N ASN A 27 -10.24 8.65 -1.85
CA ASN A 27 -10.68 9.44 -0.69
C ASN A 27 -9.93 9.02 0.58
N ARG A 28 -9.58 7.72 0.67
CA ARG A 28 -8.83 7.13 1.78
C ARG A 28 -8.04 5.92 1.29
N PHE A 29 -6.88 5.66 1.90
CA PHE A 29 -6.09 4.47 1.62
C PHE A 29 -5.71 3.69 2.88
N TYR A 30 -5.50 2.38 2.70
CA TYR A 30 -5.00 1.46 3.72
C TYR A 30 -3.88 0.62 3.12
N ILE A 31 -2.75 0.54 3.81
CA ILE A 31 -1.59 -0.25 3.39
C ILE A 31 -1.24 -1.19 4.54
N SER A 32 -1.28 -2.49 4.29
CA SER A 32 -0.87 -3.53 5.22
C SER A 32 0.20 -4.38 4.58
N VAL A 33 1.46 -4.14 4.93
CA VAL A 33 2.60 -4.82 4.31
C VAL A 33 3.60 -5.25 5.35
N ALA A 34 4.21 -6.42 5.17
CA ALA A 34 5.22 -6.90 6.10
C ALA A 34 6.40 -5.93 6.23
N PHE A 35 6.84 -5.44 5.08
CA PHE A 35 8.11 -4.76 4.92
C PHE A 35 7.95 -3.43 4.18
N ILE A 36 8.58 -2.39 4.72
CA ILE A 36 8.75 -1.11 4.05
C ILE A 36 10.23 -0.72 4.14
N ASN A 37 10.87 -0.56 2.98
CA ASN A 37 12.16 0.10 2.92
C ASN A 37 12.03 1.49 2.29
N TYR A 38 13.00 2.34 2.54
CA TYR A 38 12.99 3.74 2.14
C TYR A 38 13.06 3.91 0.63
N SER A 39 13.79 3.04 -0.08
CA SER A 39 13.86 3.09 -1.54
C SER A 39 12.53 2.74 -2.20
N GLY A 40 11.74 1.84 -1.60
CA GLY A 40 10.37 1.55 -2.01
C GLY A 40 9.43 2.71 -1.69
N LEU A 41 9.52 3.25 -0.48
CA LEU A 41 8.72 4.40 -0.06
C LEU A 41 8.96 5.62 -0.96
N GLN A 42 10.21 5.87 -1.36
CA GLN A 42 10.58 6.97 -2.27
C GLN A 42 9.77 6.98 -3.56
N LEU A 43 9.36 5.82 -4.08
CA LEU A 43 8.58 5.72 -5.30
C LEU A 43 7.17 6.31 -5.19
N ILE A 44 6.61 6.39 -3.99
CA ILE A 44 5.25 6.88 -3.72
C ILE A 44 5.22 8.18 -2.91
N LEU A 45 6.38 8.76 -2.57
CA LEU A 45 6.42 9.97 -1.74
C LEU A 45 5.67 11.15 -2.35
N ASP A 46 5.81 11.38 -3.65
CA ASP A 46 5.14 12.50 -4.31
C ASP A 46 3.63 12.27 -4.39
N SER A 47 3.19 11.04 -4.64
CA SER A 47 1.78 10.64 -4.57
C SER A 47 1.18 10.87 -3.17
N LEU A 48 1.91 10.52 -2.11
CA LEU A 48 1.51 10.79 -0.72
C LEU A 48 1.42 12.30 -0.43
N LYS A 49 2.33 13.13 -0.97
CA LYS A 49 2.25 14.59 -0.84
C LYS A 49 1.01 15.14 -1.54
N ILE A 50 0.74 14.68 -2.77
CA ILE A 50 -0.44 15.07 -3.55
C ILE A 50 -1.72 14.69 -2.80
N ALA A 51 -1.79 13.47 -2.29
CA ALA A 51 -2.92 12.97 -1.51
C ALA A 51 -3.15 13.81 -0.24
N ALA A 52 -2.08 14.08 0.52
CA ALA A 52 -2.14 14.92 1.71
C ALA A 52 -2.66 16.34 1.40
N ASN A 53 -2.19 16.96 0.30
CA ASN A 53 -2.66 18.28 -0.13
C ASN A 53 -4.14 18.30 -0.53
N LYS A 54 -4.70 17.15 -0.94
CA LYS A 54 -6.12 16.97 -1.25
C LYS A 54 -6.97 16.61 -0.02
N GLY A 55 -6.35 16.46 1.16
CA GLY A 55 -7.03 16.03 2.39
C GLY A 55 -7.35 14.53 2.45
N VAL A 56 -6.72 13.71 1.59
CA VAL A 56 -6.84 12.25 1.63
C VAL A 56 -6.22 11.75 2.93
N THR A 57 -6.88 10.78 3.57
CA THR A 57 -6.39 10.16 4.81
C THR A 57 -5.88 8.75 4.56
N GLY A 58 -4.92 8.31 5.37
CA GLY A 58 -4.23 7.04 5.19
C GLY A 58 -4.07 6.26 6.48
N GLN A 59 -4.11 4.94 6.38
CA GLN A 59 -3.66 4.05 7.46
C GLN A 59 -2.59 3.10 6.92
N VAL A 60 -1.45 3.05 7.59
CA VAL A 60 -0.34 2.17 7.21
C VAL A 60 0.01 1.30 8.41
N ILE A 61 -0.01 -0.01 8.21
CA ILE A 61 0.54 -0.97 9.16
C ILE A 61 1.70 -1.74 8.52
N THR A 62 2.83 -1.75 9.22
CA THR A 62 4.01 -2.55 8.90
C THR A 62 4.45 -3.36 10.10
N SER A 63 5.59 -4.04 10.05
CA SER A 63 6.07 -4.87 11.15
C SER A 63 7.58 -4.82 11.36
N THR A 64 7.99 -5.31 12.53
CA THR A 64 9.39 -5.66 12.84
C THR A 64 9.76 -7.06 12.36
N TYR A 65 8.93 -7.71 11.55
CA TYR A 65 9.21 -9.08 11.09
C TYR A 65 10.54 -9.11 10.34
N LEU A 66 11.42 -10.04 10.75
CA LEU A 66 12.78 -10.20 10.21
C LEU A 66 13.64 -8.92 10.23
N ASN A 67 13.26 -7.90 11.00
CA ASN A 67 13.91 -6.59 11.05
C ASN A 67 14.13 -5.94 9.67
N PHE A 68 13.22 -6.21 8.72
CA PHE A 68 13.39 -5.72 7.35
C PHE A 68 12.90 -4.27 7.16
N THR A 69 11.85 -3.86 7.89
CA THR A 69 11.33 -2.49 7.80
C THR A 69 12.36 -1.49 8.28
N GLU A 70 12.70 -0.50 7.45
CA GLU A 70 13.69 0.52 7.81
C GLU A 70 13.05 1.63 8.68
N PRO A 71 13.63 1.98 9.85
CA PRO A 71 13.09 3.03 10.72
C PRO A 71 12.87 4.38 10.01
N LYS A 72 13.83 4.80 9.16
CA LYS A 72 13.70 6.03 8.34
C LYS A 72 12.47 6.03 7.43
N ALA A 73 11.97 4.87 6.99
CA ALA A 73 10.76 4.79 6.17
C ALA A 73 9.51 5.02 7.01
N VAL A 74 9.47 4.46 8.22
CA VAL A 74 8.38 4.69 9.19
C VAL A 74 8.36 6.16 9.61
N GLU A 75 9.51 6.70 10.02
CA GLU A 75 9.66 8.12 10.37
C GLU A 75 9.23 9.04 9.22
N LYS A 76 9.55 8.68 7.98
CA LYS A 76 9.13 9.50 6.84
C LYS A 76 7.62 9.46 6.62
N LEU A 77 6.97 8.31 6.80
CA LEU A 77 5.51 8.17 6.67
C LEU A 77 4.76 9.02 7.70
N THR A 78 5.27 9.12 8.93
CA THR A 78 4.63 9.94 9.98
C THR A 78 4.71 11.44 9.71
N THR A 79 5.53 11.89 8.75
CA THR A 79 5.58 13.31 8.35
C THR A 79 4.39 13.75 7.49
N PHE A 80 3.56 12.82 7.01
CA PHE A 80 2.42 13.13 6.16
C PHE A 80 1.16 13.38 7.00
N PRO A 81 0.54 14.57 6.92
CA PRO A 81 -0.68 14.84 7.65
C PRO A 81 -1.81 13.92 7.17
N GLY A 82 -2.62 13.41 8.10
CA GLY A 82 -3.73 12.50 7.80
C GLY A 82 -3.33 11.03 7.63
N VAL A 83 -2.05 10.67 7.80
CA VAL A 83 -1.58 9.28 7.74
C VAL A 83 -1.32 8.75 9.16
N ASP A 84 -2.09 7.74 9.59
CA ASP A 84 -1.84 6.96 10.81
C ASP A 84 -0.90 5.80 10.48
N VAL A 85 0.23 5.70 11.19
CA VAL A 85 1.27 4.68 10.95
C VAL A 85 1.41 3.81 12.20
N ARG A 86 1.26 2.51 12.04
CA ARG A 86 1.41 1.51 13.10
C ARG A 86 2.46 0.47 12.74
N VAL A 87 3.17 0.00 13.77
CA VAL A 87 4.16 -1.07 13.62
C VAL A 87 3.74 -2.24 14.49
N PHE A 88 3.52 -3.39 13.85
CA PHE A 88 3.29 -4.65 14.52
C PHE A 88 4.61 -5.22 15.05
N LEU A 89 4.72 -5.32 16.37
CA LEU A 89 5.91 -5.81 17.05
C LEU A 89 5.86 -7.34 17.14
N THR A 90 6.50 -8.02 16.20
CA THR A 90 6.44 -9.49 16.06
C THR A 90 6.97 -10.25 17.28
N GLU A 91 8.00 -9.72 17.94
CA GLU A 91 8.60 -10.31 19.13
C GLU A 91 7.61 -10.35 20.31
N GLN A 92 6.76 -9.34 20.43
CA GLN A 92 5.76 -9.26 21.50
C GLN A 92 4.56 -10.18 21.26
N GLN A 93 4.28 -10.50 20.00
CA GLN A 93 3.10 -11.25 19.58
C GLN A 93 3.40 -12.71 19.25
N ASN A 94 4.68 -13.10 19.28
CA ASN A 94 5.18 -14.43 18.90
C ASN A 94 4.59 -14.96 17.58
N THR A 95 4.30 -14.05 16.65
CA THR A 95 3.58 -14.32 15.40
C THR A 95 4.19 -13.51 14.27
N GLY A 96 4.43 -14.16 13.13
CA GLY A 96 4.93 -13.49 11.93
C GLY A 96 3.85 -12.59 11.31
N PHE A 97 4.23 -11.39 10.90
CA PHE A 97 3.37 -10.49 10.14
C PHE A 97 3.88 -10.45 8.69
N HIS A 98 3.19 -11.16 7.79
CA HIS A 98 3.64 -11.31 6.40
C HIS A 98 2.58 -10.89 5.36
N THR A 99 1.63 -10.03 5.73
CA THR A 99 0.59 -9.53 4.82
C THR A 99 1.17 -8.64 3.72
N LYS A 100 0.47 -8.52 2.59
CA LYS A 100 0.63 -7.48 1.58
C LYS A 100 -0.73 -7.18 0.96
N ALA A 101 -1.36 -6.12 1.43
CA ALA A 101 -2.64 -5.64 0.96
C ALA A 101 -2.62 -4.11 0.85
N TYR A 102 -3.24 -3.61 -0.20
CA TYR A 102 -3.40 -2.20 -0.50
C TYR A 102 -4.86 -1.97 -0.82
N ILE A 103 -5.52 -1.08 -0.08
CA ILE A 103 -6.95 -0.82 -0.22
C ILE A 103 -7.12 0.68 -0.43
N PHE A 104 -7.94 1.04 -1.42
CA PHE A 104 -8.25 2.41 -1.77
C PHE A 104 -9.76 2.56 -1.81
N GLU A 105 -10.26 3.50 -1.02
CA GLU A 105 -11.68 3.84 -0.92
C GLU A 105 -11.98 5.03 -1.83
N TYR A 106 -13.00 4.87 -2.68
CA TYR A 106 -13.56 5.90 -3.53
C TYR A 106 -15.00 6.17 -3.11
N GLY A 107 -15.68 7.11 -3.78
CA GLY A 107 -17.05 7.48 -3.42
C GLY A 107 -18.08 6.36 -3.59
N ASP A 108 -17.88 5.46 -4.55
CA ASP A 108 -18.84 4.42 -4.95
C ASP A 108 -18.25 3.00 -4.97
N HIS A 109 -16.96 2.85 -4.67
CA HIS A 109 -16.27 1.56 -4.72
C HIS A 109 -14.99 1.52 -3.88
N PHE A 110 -14.50 0.30 -3.67
CA PHE A 110 -13.17 0.00 -3.19
C PHE A 110 -12.35 -0.63 -4.30
N LYS A 111 -11.08 -0.21 -4.40
CA LYS A 111 -10.05 -0.95 -5.12
C LYS A 111 -9.19 -1.66 -4.08
N VAL A 112 -9.14 -2.98 -4.17
CA VAL A 112 -8.33 -3.85 -3.29
C VAL A 112 -7.26 -4.51 -4.14
N ILE A 113 -6.01 -4.43 -3.71
CA ILE A 113 -4.87 -5.11 -4.33
C ILE A 113 -4.20 -5.98 -3.28
N ILE A 114 -4.11 -7.28 -3.53
CA ILE A 114 -3.50 -8.27 -2.62
C ILE A 114 -2.48 -9.09 -3.42
N GLY A 115 -1.32 -9.38 -2.83
CA GLY A 115 -0.31 -10.13 -3.56
C GLY A 115 0.97 -10.40 -2.79
N SER A 116 2.07 -10.55 -3.52
CA SER A 116 3.40 -10.85 -2.97
C SER A 116 4.22 -9.60 -2.64
N SER A 117 3.86 -8.44 -3.20
CA SER A 117 4.71 -7.26 -3.23
C SER A 117 4.69 -6.46 -1.94
N ASN A 118 5.86 -6.29 -1.32
CA ASN A 118 6.06 -5.34 -0.23
C ASN A 118 6.34 -3.92 -0.78
N VAL A 119 6.40 -2.90 0.08
CA VAL A 119 6.84 -1.55 -0.31
C VAL A 119 8.37 -1.52 -0.35
N THR A 120 8.94 -2.16 -1.37
CA THR A 120 10.37 -2.12 -1.69
C THR A 120 10.56 -1.76 -3.16
N GLN A 121 11.66 -1.10 -3.51
CA GLN A 121 11.89 -0.65 -4.88
C GLN A 121 11.83 -1.80 -5.89
N SER A 122 12.40 -2.95 -5.53
CA SER A 122 12.45 -4.13 -6.38
C SER A 122 11.10 -4.83 -6.50
N ALA A 123 10.36 -5.02 -5.40
CA ALA A 123 9.01 -5.60 -5.45
C ALA A 123 8.07 -4.75 -6.32
N LEU A 124 8.16 -3.43 -6.20
CA LEU A 124 7.27 -2.53 -6.93
C LEU A 124 7.59 -2.35 -8.43
N LYS A 125 8.79 -2.74 -8.89
CA LYS A 125 9.25 -2.44 -10.26
C LYS A 125 9.90 -3.59 -11.04
N SER A 126 10.59 -4.52 -10.40
CA SER A 126 11.52 -5.43 -11.10
C SER A 126 11.42 -6.90 -10.72
N ASN A 127 11.01 -7.24 -9.50
CA ASN A 127 10.89 -8.63 -9.08
C ASN A 127 9.76 -9.34 -9.84
N VAL A 128 9.84 -10.68 -9.88
CA VAL A 128 8.70 -11.49 -10.29
C VAL A 128 7.68 -11.48 -9.16
N GLU A 129 6.56 -10.82 -9.39
CA GLU A 129 5.57 -10.48 -8.38
C GLU A 129 4.17 -10.68 -8.94
N TRP A 130 3.28 -11.23 -8.13
CA TRP A 130 1.86 -11.40 -8.47
C TRP A 130 1.01 -10.62 -7.50
N ASN A 131 0.16 -9.75 -8.04
CA ASN A 131 -0.85 -9.04 -7.29
C ASN A 131 -2.17 -9.11 -8.03
N VAL A 132 -3.26 -9.32 -7.32
CA VAL A 132 -4.62 -9.30 -7.88
C VAL A 132 -5.29 -8.02 -7.45
N GLN A 133 -5.75 -7.25 -8.43
CA GLN A 133 -6.66 -6.13 -8.22
C GLN A 133 -8.10 -6.60 -8.29
N ILE A 134 -8.93 -6.12 -7.37
CA ILE A 134 -10.37 -6.33 -7.34
C ILE A 134 -11.03 -4.97 -7.15
N ILE A 135 -11.98 -4.64 -8.03
CA ILE A 135 -12.90 -3.50 -7.83
C ILE A 135 -14.21 -4.02 -7.26
N SER A 136 -14.51 -3.62 -6.02
CA SER A 136 -15.77 -3.94 -5.33
C SER A 136 -16.59 -2.68 -5.22
N LYS A 137 -17.79 -2.65 -5.81
CA LYS A 137 -18.72 -1.54 -5.56
C LYS A 137 -19.18 -1.60 -4.10
N GLN A 138 -19.45 -0.44 -3.52
CA GLN A 138 -20.29 -0.41 -2.33
C GLN A 138 -21.66 -0.87 -2.81
N ASP A 139 -22.13 -2.02 -2.31
CA ASP A 139 -23.54 -2.35 -2.51
C ASP A 139 -24.32 -1.22 -1.84
N ASP A 140 -25.22 -0.57 -2.58
CA ASP A 140 -26.28 0.23 -1.99
C ASP A 140 -27.03 -0.73 -1.07
N ALA A 141 -26.68 -0.73 0.22
CA ALA A 141 -27.41 -1.51 1.21
C ALA A 141 -28.85 -1.00 1.17
N ILE A 142 -29.74 -1.89 0.72
CA ILE A 142 -31.21 -1.71 0.65
C ILE A 142 -31.74 -1.25 2.00
#